data_AF-A0A9D8BR57-F1
#
_entry.id   AF-A0A9D8BR57-F1
#
_cell.length_a   1.000
_cell.length_b   1.000
_cell.length_c   1.000
_cell.angle_alpha   90.00
_cell.angle_beta   90.00
_cell.angle_gamma   90.00
#
_symmetry.space_group_name_H-M   'P 1'
#
loop_
_entity.id
_entity.type
_entity.pdbx_description
1 polymer ?
#
loop_
_entity_poly.entity_id
_entity_poly.type
_entity_poly.pdbx_seq_one_letter_code
_entity_poly.pdbx_strand_id
1 'polypeptide(L)'
;NLYKDFNPTRFDAAQWVGIARAAGAKYIVLTAKHCDGFLLWRSKASDYNMAATPFKRDICAELANAARAQGIRIGWYFSPMDWRDPDFRTERNAAFLDRMQAELRELLSNYGPIDLVWFDWDGREPLYDQAQTYELVKTLQPKAIINNRLDLGKGNNNRQILSANAQYYTPEQQVGAYDDQQPWEACMTTSRRGQWAWGGHQDGVKSLEDCLGMLIRCAGGDGNILLNVGPMPTGEIAPEQANLLKEMGAWLAKFGESIYGTRGGPFKPADYGVSTRKGNTIYVHVLEWPDGALNLPVIPAKVVRSRILGGGKAEVRQTATGLAISVPESDRQPIDTVVALELDRSALDLVAVDVPLAVSLTTKAKASASNTYRNMAEVGPDKAVDGRGDTRWATDAGTKSAWLEIDLGQPKTFSRAAIKQAFPELKRVRKFAIECRQDEQWKTICQGVNLGASFTATFEPVTAQRVRLNITEATDGPTIFEFQLFAPPPRKTAP
;
A
#
# COMPACT_ATOMS: atom_id res chain seq x y z
N ASN A 1 17.27 -9.00 28.74
CA ASN A 1 17.56 -10.44 28.95
C ASN A 1 16.72 -11.39 28.10
N LEU A 2 15.77 -10.92 27.28
CA LEU A 2 14.88 -11.78 26.47
C LEU A 2 15.62 -12.79 25.55
N TYR A 3 16.82 -12.46 25.06
CA TYR A 3 17.64 -13.38 24.27
C TYR A 3 17.97 -14.71 24.99
N LYS A 4 17.98 -14.71 26.33
CA LYS A 4 18.21 -15.93 27.13
C LYS A 4 17.05 -16.91 27.05
N ASP A 5 15.87 -16.44 26.64
CA ASP A 5 14.66 -17.24 26.43
C ASP A 5 14.36 -17.43 24.93
N PHE A 6 15.18 -16.86 24.04
CA PHE A 6 14.97 -16.94 22.60
C PHE A 6 15.24 -18.37 22.09
N ASN A 7 14.17 -19.15 21.92
CA ASN A 7 14.25 -20.55 21.54
C ASN A 7 13.11 -20.97 20.59
N PRO A 8 13.13 -20.54 19.31
CA PRO A 8 12.11 -20.91 18.34
C PRO A 8 12.26 -22.37 17.89
N THR A 9 11.79 -23.30 18.72
CA THR A 9 11.99 -24.75 18.55
C THR A 9 11.38 -25.34 17.26
N ARG A 10 10.47 -24.61 16.61
CA ARG A 10 9.80 -25.00 15.38
C ARG A 10 10.22 -24.15 14.17
N PHE A 11 11.29 -23.37 14.29
CA PHE A 11 11.86 -22.65 13.15
C PHE A 11 12.39 -23.61 12.08
N ASP A 12 11.91 -23.37 10.85
CA ASP A 12 12.33 -24.05 9.63
C ASP A 12 12.47 -23.02 8.49
N ALA A 13 13.72 -22.77 8.10
CA ALA A 13 14.04 -21.85 7.02
C ALA A 13 13.48 -22.29 5.66
N ALA A 14 13.46 -23.60 5.38
CA ALA A 14 12.91 -24.13 4.13
C ALA A 14 11.39 -23.94 4.08
N GLN A 15 10.71 -24.07 5.21
CA GLN A 15 9.28 -23.78 5.32
C GLN A 15 8.99 -22.30 5.05
N TRP A 16 9.74 -21.38 5.66
CA TRP A 16 9.55 -19.94 5.44
C TRP A 16 9.73 -19.55 3.98
N VAL A 17 10.81 -20.03 3.35
CA VAL A 17 11.09 -19.78 1.93
C VAL A 17 10.03 -20.45 1.05
N GLY A 18 9.56 -21.64 1.42
CA GLY A 18 8.47 -22.33 0.72
C GLY A 18 7.16 -21.54 0.74
N ILE A 19 6.84 -20.91 1.87
CA ILE A 19 5.68 -20.01 2.00
C ILE A 19 5.87 -18.78 1.11
N ALA A 20 7.04 -18.14 1.14
CA ALA A 20 7.33 -16.98 0.29
C ALA A 20 7.21 -17.32 -1.21
N ARG A 21 7.77 -18.47 -1.63
CA ARG A 21 7.65 -18.97 -3.00
C ARG A 21 6.19 -19.26 -3.37
N ALA A 22 5.44 -19.90 -2.48
CA ALA A 22 4.02 -20.15 -2.68
C ALA A 22 3.20 -18.86 -2.80
N ALA A 23 3.63 -17.78 -2.13
CA ALA A 23 3.04 -16.45 -2.25
C ALA A 23 3.35 -15.75 -3.59
N GLY A 24 4.22 -16.33 -4.41
CA GLY A 24 4.71 -15.73 -5.65
C GLY A 24 5.88 -14.76 -5.45
N ALA A 25 6.33 -14.51 -4.21
CA ALA A 25 7.41 -13.59 -3.91
C ALA A 25 8.70 -13.97 -4.68
N LYS A 26 9.46 -12.95 -5.08
CA LYS A 26 10.74 -13.12 -5.80
C LYS A 26 11.96 -12.97 -4.91
N TYR A 27 11.77 -12.44 -3.72
CA TYR A 27 12.81 -12.22 -2.73
C TYR A 27 12.22 -12.30 -1.32
N ILE A 28 13.09 -12.53 -0.33
CA ILE A 28 12.79 -12.44 1.10
C ILE A 28 13.85 -11.56 1.77
N VAL A 29 13.42 -10.76 2.74
CA VAL A 29 14.31 -9.89 3.54
C VAL A 29 14.15 -10.26 5.00
N LEU A 30 15.24 -10.65 5.66
CA LEU A 30 15.24 -10.94 7.10
C LEU A 30 15.81 -9.74 7.86
N THR A 31 15.14 -9.36 8.95
CA THR A 31 15.68 -8.49 10.00
C THR A 31 16.86 -9.16 10.71
N ALA A 32 18.05 -9.11 10.10
CA ALA A 32 19.27 -9.72 10.63
C ALA A 32 19.74 -9.02 11.91
N LYS A 33 19.57 -7.70 11.96
CA LYS A 33 19.75 -6.86 13.15
C LYS A 33 18.69 -5.77 13.19
N HIS A 34 17.94 -5.70 14.28
CA HIS A 34 17.02 -4.60 14.58
C HIS A 34 17.68 -3.60 15.56
N CYS A 35 16.98 -2.51 15.90
CA CYS A 35 17.53 -1.42 16.71
C CYS A 35 17.91 -1.83 18.15
N ASP A 36 17.42 -2.97 18.65
CA ASP A 36 17.84 -3.55 19.93
C ASP A 36 19.25 -4.15 19.90
N GLY A 37 19.87 -4.26 18.71
CA GLY A 37 21.25 -4.69 18.53
C GLY A 37 21.46 -6.21 18.50
N PHE A 38 20.42 -7.02 18.68
CA PHE A 38 20.58 -8.47 18.69
C PHE A 38 20.81 -9.03 17.28
N LEU A 39 21.87 -9.83 17.11
CA LEU A 39 22.27 -10.36 15.81
C LEU A 39 21.69 -11.77 15.59
N LEU A 40 20.91 -11.96 14.53
CA LEU A 40 20.28 -13.26 14.17
C LEU A 40 21.24 -14.25 13.50
N TRP A 41 22.54 -14.03 13.61
CA TRP A 41 23.60 -14.96 13.20
C TRP A 41 24.61 -15.17 14.32
N ARG A 42 25.54 -16.10 14.13
CA ARG A 42 26.62 -16.36 15.12
C ARG A 42 27.81 -15.44 14.86
N SER A 43 27.70 -14.20 15.33
CA SER A 43 28.74 -13.18 15.16
C SER A 43 29.99 -13.42 16.02
N LYS A 44 31.14 -12.97 15.53
CA LYS A 44 32.38 -12.78 16.33
C LYS A 44 32.59 -11.32 16.72
N ALA A 45 31.91 -10.39 16.06
CA ALA A 45 32.02 -8.94 16.30
C ALA A 45 31.30 -8.48 17.58
N SER A 46 30.25 -9.19 18.00
CA SER A 46 29.47 -8.88 19.20
C SER A 46 29.12 -10.16 19.96
N ASP A 47 29.07 -10.10 21.30
CA ASP A 47 28.62 -11.21 22.15
C ASP A 47 27.09 -11.34 22.20
N TYR A 48 26.37 -10.33 21.70
CA TYR A 48 24.92 -10.23 21.75
C TYR A 48 24.25 -10.80 20.50
N ASN A 49 24.39 -12.11 20.33
CA ASN A 49 23.98 -12.79 19.11
C ASN A 49 23.39 -14.20 19.37
N MET A 50 23.02 -14.91 18.30
CA MET A 50 22.43 -16.26 18.38
C MET A 50 23.26 -17.29 19.16
N ALA A 51 24.58 -17.17 19.21
CA ALA A 51 25.46 -18.01 20.02
C ALA A 51 25.21 -17.86 21.52
N ALA A 52 24.53 -16.79 21.97
CA ALA A 52 24.18 -16.53 23.37
C ALA A 52 22.77 -17.01 23.77
N THR A 53 21.97 -17.56 22.84
CA THR A 53 20.59 -18.02 23.11
C THR A 53 20.52 -19.53 23.41
N PRO A 54 19.42 -20.10 23.92
CA PRO A 54 19.23 -21.54 23.95
C PRO A 54 19.15 -22.18 22.56
N PHE A 55 18.72 -21.42 21.54
CA PHE A 55 18.55 -21.92 20.18
C PHE A 55 19.87 -22.25 19.48
N LYS A 56 20.90 -21.42 19.67
CA LYS A 56 22.29 -21.57 19.14
C LYS A 56 22.45 -21.74 17.62
N ARG A 57 21.37 -21.77 16.84
CA ARG A 57 21.35 -21.89 15.38
C ARG A 57 21.56 -20.55 14.70
N ASP A 58 22.07 -20.59 13.48
CA ASP A 58 22.33 -19.41 12.66
C ASP A 58 21.19 -19.21 11.65
N ILE A 59 20.26 -18.31 11.99
CA ILE A 59 19.06 -18.09 11.18
C ILE A 59 19.41 -17.49 9.81
N CYS A 60 20.42 -16.61 9.76
CA CYS A 60 20.89 -16.01 8.50
C CYS A 60 21.46 -17.08 7.55
N ALA A 61 22.32 -17.97 8.05
CA ALA A 61 22.88 -19.06 7.25
C ALA A 61 21.79 -20.01 6.72
N GLU A 62 20.87 -20.41 7.58
CA GLU A 62 19.79 -21.35 7.22
C GLU A 62 18.84 -20.75 6.17
N LEU A 63 18.43 -19.48 6.34
CA LEU A 63 17.59 -18.79 5.36
C LEU A 63 18.30 -18.52 4.04
N ALA A 64 19.57 -18.10 4.06
CA ALA A 64 20.34 -17.90 2.82
C ALA A 64 20.51 -19.20 2.03
N ASN A 65 20.70 -20.34 2.71
CA ASN A 65 20.77 -21.65 2.08
C ASN A 65 19.41 -22.08 1.51
N ALA A 66 18.34 -21.95 2.28
CA ALA A 66 16.99 -22.29 1.85
C ALA A 66 16.51 -21.42 0.67
N ALA A 67 16.77 -20.11 0.70
CA ALA A 67 16.43 -19.17 -0.36
C ALA A 67 17.08 -19.56 -1.68
N ARG A 68 18.40 -19.82 -1.66
CA ARG A 68 19.16 -20.28 -2.84
C ARG A 68 18.65 -21.63 -3.36
N ALA A 69 18.40 -22.59 -2.47
CA ALA A 69 17.89 -23.90 -2.86
C ALA A 69 16.51 -23.85 -3.56
N GLN A 70 15.69 -22.84 -3.25
CA GLN A 70 14.35 -22.68 -3.81
C GLN A 70 14.26 -21.57 -4.88
N GLY A 71 15.40 -20.97 -5.27
CA GLY A 71 15.46 -19.93 -6.30
C GLY A 71 14.84 -18.59 -5.89
N ILE A 72 14.83 -18.28 -4.59
CA ILE A 72 14.37 -17.01 -4.03
C ILE A 72 15.60 -16.14 -3.72
N ARG A 73 15.54 -14.86 -4.14
CA ARG A 73 16.56 -13.86 -3.80
C ARG A 73 16.54 -13.54 -2.30
N ILE A 74 17.70 -13.23 -1.72
CA ILE A 74 17.83 -13.00 -0.28
C ILE A 74 18.38 -11.61 -0.01
N GLY A 75 17.78 -10.92 0.95
CA GLY A 75 18.26 -9.64 1.46
C GLY A 75 18.29 -9.59 2.97
N TRP A 76 19.01 -8.60 3.49
CA TRP A 76 19.11 -8.35 4.93
C TRP A 76 18.58 -6.97 5.27
N TYR A 77 17.68 -6.91 6.25
CA TYR A 77 17.47 -5.68 6.99
C TYR A 77 18.57 -5.56 8.05
N PHE A 78 19.18 -4.39 8.12
CA PHE A 78 20.21 -4.05 9.08
C PHE A 78 19.97 -2.65 9.62
N SER A 79 19.70 -2.51 10.92
CA SER A 79 19.64 -1.20 11.55
C SER A 79 21.05 -0.67 11.82
N PRO A 80 21.44 0.52 11.32
CA PRO A 80 22.62 1.23 11.80
C PRO A 80 22.48 1.75 13.22
N MET A 81 21.28 1.66 13.83
CA MET A 81 21.06 1.98 15.23
C MET A 81 21.29 0.75 16.11
N ASP A 82 21.84 0.99 17.29
CA ASP A 82 21.98 -0.03 18.32
C ASP A 82 21.73 0.60 19.70
N TRP A 83 20.57 0.31 20.29
CA TRP A 83 20.18 0.86 21.60
C TRP A 83 20.91 0.20 22.77
N ARG A 84 21.60 -0.92 22.53
CA ARG A 84 22.35 -1.63 23.57
C ARG A 84 23.81 -1.18 23.60
N ASP A 85 24.37 -0.80 22.46
CA ASP A 85 25.77 -0.42 22.39
C ASP A 85 26.05 0.85 23.23
N PRO A 86 26.97 0.80 24.21
CA PRO A 86 27.22 1.91 25.12
C PRO A 86 27.92 3.11 24.45
N ASP A 87 28.50 2.93 23.26
CA ASP A 87 29.15 4.00 22.52
C ASP A 87 28.25 4.58 21.41
N PHE A 88 27.05 4.02 21.18
CA PHE A 88 26.09 4.57 20.21
C PHE A 88 25.58 5.94 20.69
N ARG A 89 25.70 6.97 19.84
CA ARG A 89 25.30 8.36 20.18
C ARG A 89 26.04 8.97 21.37
N THR A 90 27.29 8.57 21.58
CA THR A 90 28.19 9.18 22.57
C THR A 90 29.43 9.77 21.90
N GLU A 91 30.30 10.39 22.68
CA GLU A 91 31.63 10.85 22.27
C GLU A 91 32.54 9.71 21.75
N ARG A 92 32.21 8.46 22.06
CA ARG A 92 32.96 7.26 21.63
C ARG A 92 32.36 6.59 20.39
N ASN A 93 31.43 7.25 19.71
CA ASN A 93 30.68 6.68 18.59
C ASN A 93 31.56 6.11 17.47
N ALA A 94 32.78 6.62 17.25
CA ALA A 94 33.72 6.00 16.29
C ALA A 94 34.00 4.51 16.60
N ALA A 95 34.14 4.15 17.88
CA ALA A 95 34.33 2.76 18.29
C ALA A 95 33.09 1.88 18.05
N PHE A 96 31.89 2.47 18.17
CA PHE A 96 30.65 1.82 17.76
C PHE A 96 30.62 1.57 16.25
N LEU A 97 31.05 2.54 15.44
CA LEU A 97 31.08 2.38 13.97
C LEU A 97 32.00 1.26 13.52
N ASP A 98 33.17 1.12 14.15
CA ASP A 98 34.08 0.00 13.87
C ASP A 98 33.40 -1.35 14.11
N ARG A 99 32.65 -1.48 15.22
CA ARG A 99 31.87 -2.70 15.54
C ARG A 99 30.74 -2.92 14.55
N MET A 100 29.92 -1.89 14.29
CA MET A 100 28.81 -1.96 13.34
C MET A 100 29.29 -2.37 11.93
N GLN A 101 30.41 -1.83 11.46
CA GLN A 101 30.98 -2.22 10.17
C GLN A 101 31.59 -3.63 10.19
N ALA A 102 32.13 -4.08 11.33
CA ALA A 102 32.57 -5.47 11.48
C ALA A 102 31.38 -6.45 11.39
N GLU A 103 30.25 -6.13 12.01
CA GLU A 103 29.00 -6.89 11.87
C GLU A 103 28.53 -6.95 10.41
N LEU A 104 28.54 -5.81 9.72
CA LEU A 104 28.14 -5.74 8.31
C LEU A 104 29.09 -6.54 7.40
N ARG A 105 30.40 -6.52 7.68
CA ARG A 105 31.39 -7.37 6.97
C ARG A 105 31.07 -8.86 7.11
N GLU A 106 30.74 -9.33 8.31
CA GLU A 106 30.34 -10.73 8.51
C GLU A 106 29.09 -11.07 7.70
N LEU A 107 28.06 -10.23 7.80
CA LEU A 107 26.76 -10.45 7.16
C LEU A 107 26.83 -10.46 5.63
N LEU A 108 27.75 -9.68 5.05
CA LEU A 108 27.91 -9.58 3.61
C LEU A 108 29.00 -10.50 3.04
N SER A 109 29.79 -11.19 3.87
CA SER A 109 30.87 -12.08 3.39
C SER A 109 30.58 -13.57 3.60
N ASN A 110 29.78 -13.92 4.62
CA ASN A 110 29.68 -15.31 5.07
C ASN A 110 28.48 -16.09 4.51
N TYR A 111 27.51 -15.42 3.89
CA TYR A 111 26.23 -16.03 3.48
C TYR A 111 26.03 -16.14 1.97
N GLY A 112 27.08 -15.92 1.18
CA GLY A 112 27.04 -15.96 -0.28
C GLY A 112 26.51 -14.65 -0.91
N PRO A 113 26.02 -14.69 -2.17
CA PRO A 113 25.47 -13.52 -2.83
C PRO A 113 24.22 -12.99 -2.11
N ILE A 114 24.19 -11.69 -1.82
CA ILE A 114 23.08 -10.99 -1.20
C ILE A 114 22.52 -9.98 -2.21
N ASP A 115 21.22 -10.01 -2.44
CA ASP A 115 20.56 -9.20 -3.48
C ASP A 115 20.15 -7.80 -2.98
N LEU A 116 19.94 -7.64 -1.67
CA LEU A 116 19.38 -6.42 -1.09
C LEU A 116 19.88 -6.19 0.35
N VAL A 117 20.18 -4.94 0.67
CA VAL A 117 20.43 -4.47 2.04
C VAL A 117 19.46 -3.34 2.37
N TRP A 118 18.57 -3.58 3.31
CA TRP A 118 17.56 -2.64 3.78
C TRP A 118 18.05 -1.99 5.08
N PHE A 119 18.47 -0.74 5.02
CA PHE A 119 18.85 0.02 6.21
C PHE A 119 17.64 0.69 6.85
N ASP A 120 17.65 0.84 8.17
CA ASP A 120 16.62 1.59 8.90
C ASP A 120 17.21 2.65 9.81
N TRP A 121 16.83 3.89 9.58
CA TRP A 121 17.30 5.03 10.36
C TRP A 121 16.14 5.88 10.87
N ASP A 122 16.23 6.36 12.11
CA ASP A 122 15.19 7.16 12.77
C ASP A 122 15.10 8.62 12.30
N GLY A 123 15.92 9.01 11.31
CA GLY A 123 15.92 10.35 10.72
C GLY A 123 16.62 11.42 11.56
N ARG A 124 17.23 11.05 12.70
CA ARG A 124 18.10 11.96 13.46
C ARG A 124 19.43 12.18 12.74
N GLU A 125 20.30 13.00 13.30
CA GLU A 125 21.65 13.19 12.74
C GLU A 125 22.34 11.83 12.58
N PRO A 126 22.66 11.41 11.34
CA PRO A 126 23.34 10.16 11.10
C PRO A 126 24.70 10.22 11.77
N LEU A 127 24.93 9.34 12.75
CA LEU A 127 26.22 9.24 13.44
C LEU A 127 27.11 8.16 12.83
N TYR A 128 26.80 7.68 11.64
CA TYR A 128 27.56 6.65 10.95
C TYR A 128 28.22 7.20 9.70
N ASP A 129 29.34 6.59 9.34
CA ASP A 129 30.04 6.91 8.09
C ASP A 129 29.23 6.31 6.92
N GLN A 130 28.32 7.13 6.38
CA GLN A 130 27.46 6.76 5.27
C GLN A 130 28.27 6.35 4.05
N ALA A 131 29.27 7.15 3.67
CA ALA A 131 30.07 6.93 2.47
C ALA A 131 30.83 5.60 2.56
N GLN A 132 31.53 5.37 3.67
CA GLN A 132 32.25 4.13 3.90
C GLN A 132 31.31 2.93 4.04
N THR A 133 30.12 3.10 4.61
CA THR A 133 29.12 2.01 4.71
C THR A 133 28.60 1.62 3.33
N TYR A 134 28.28 2.60 2.47
CA TYR A 134 27.90 2.34 1.08
C TYR A 134 29.03 1.64 0.30
N GLU A 135 30.26 2.15 0.42
CA GLU A 135 31.44 1.56 -0.22
C GLU A 135 31.68 0.12 0.24
N LEU A 136 31.54 -0.13 1.55
CA LEU A 136 31.66 -1.47 2.13
C LEU A 136 30.66 -2.44 1.53
N VAL A 137 29.37 -2.06 1.47
CA VAL A 137 28.33 -2.89 0.86
C VAL A 137 28.65 -3.17 -0.61
N LYS A 138 29.00 -2.14 -1.38
CA LYS A 138 29.27 -2.29 -2.82
C LYS A 138 30.57 -3.05 -3.12
N THR A 139 31.55 -3.00 -2.23
CA THR A 139 32.79 -3.78 -2.35
C THR A 139 32.52 -5.27 -2.13
N LEU A 140 31.75 -5.61 -1.09
CA LEU A 140 31.47 -7.00 -0.74
C LEU A 140 30.37 -7.63 -1.62
N GLN A 141 29.37 -6.84 -1.98
CA GLN A 141 28.17 -7.26 -2.71
C GLN A 141 27.82 -6.23 -3.80
N PRO A 142 28.58 -6.19 -4.92
CA PRO A 142 28.45 -5.13 -5.94
C PRO A 142 27.07 -5.09 -6.63
N LYS A 143 26.32 -6.20 -6.57
CA LYS A 143 24.97 -6.30 -7.16
C LYS A 143 23.86 -5.99 -6.16
N ALA A 144 24.15 -5.88 -4.86
CA ALA A 144 23.13 -5.62 -3.85
C ALA A 144 22.51 -4.24 -4.07
N ILE A 145 21.18 -4.16 -4.03
CA ILE A 145 20.46 -2.89 -4.02
C ILE A 145 20.27 -2.40 -2.58
N ILE A 146 20.27 -1.08 -2.40
CA ILE A 146 20.19 -0.43 -1.09
C ILE A 146 19.07 0.61 -1.12
N ASN A 147 18.26 0.66 -0.07
CA ASN A 147 17.21 1.66 0.09
C ASN A 147 17.77 3.04 0.51
N ASN A 148 16.93 4.07 0.45
CA ASN A 148 17.27 5.46 0.77
C ASN A 148 17.48 5.76 2.27
N ARG A 149 17.22 4.80 3.16
CA ARG A 149 17.18 5.06 4.61
C ARG A 149 18.56 5.16 5.27
N LEU A 150 19.64 4.80 4.57
CA LEU A 150 21.00 5.04 5.05
C LEU A 150 21.46 6.50 4.88
N ASP A 151 20.81 7.30 4.03
CA ASP A 151 21.21 8.69 3.86
C ASP A 151 20.06 9.58 3.42
N LEU A 152 19.28 10.09 4.37
CA LEU A 152 18.24 11.08 4.08
C LEU A 152 18.73 12.52 4.27
N GLY A 153 19.96 12.72 4.74
CA GLY A 153 20.47 14.02 5.17
C GLY A 153 20.00 14.47 6.57
N LYS A 154 20.66 15.52 7.06
CA LYS A 154 20.48 16.06 8.42
C LYS A 154 19.03 16.47 8.71
N GLY A 155 18.47 15.88 9.77
CA GLY A 155 17.12 16.21 10.27
C GLY A 155 16.00 15.84 9.30
N ASN A 156 16.28 15.02 8.29
CA ASN A 156 15.32 14.65 7.27
C ASN A 156 14.85 13.21 7.48
N ASN A 157 13.54 13.06 7.59
CA ASN A 157 12.86 11.78 7.71
C ASN A 157 11.88 11.54 6.55
N ASN A 158 11.96 12.35 5.48
CA ASN A 158 11.12 12.15 4.30
C ASN A 158 11.55 10.88 3.57
N ARG A 159 10.73 9.85 3.70
CA ARG A 159 10.99 8.51 3.20
C ARG A 159 10.83 8.38 1.68
N GLN A 160 10.37 9.43 1.02
CA GLN A 160 10.11 9.48 -0.43
C GLN A 160 11.19 10.22 -1.22
N ILE A 161 12.37 10.42 -0.63
CA ILE A 161 13.53 11.02 -1.32
C ILE A 161 14.49 9.91 -1.73
N LEU A 162 14.82 9.81 -3.02
CA LEU A 162 15.89 8.93 -3.48
C LEU A 162 17.26 9.59 -3.28
N SER A 163 18.02 9.07 -2.31
CA SER A 163 19.39 9.49 -2.03
C SER A 163 20.35 9.07 -3.14
N ALA A 164 21.41 9.83 -3.37
CA ALA A 164 22.34 9.62 -4.49
C ALA A 164 22.99 8.21 -4.53
N ASN A 165 23.21 7.61 -3.37
CA ASN A 165 23.84 6.28 -3.24
C ASN A 165 22.82 5.13 -3.14
N ALA A 166 21.53 5.43 -3.00
CA ALA A 166 20.46 4.46 -2.93
C ALA A 166 19.96 4.06 -4.33
N GLN A 167 19.36 2.89 -4.45
CA GLN A 167 18.79 2.38 -5.70
C GLN A 167 17.27 2.56 -5.77
N TYR A 168 16.63 2.75 -4.62
CA TYR A 168 15.19 3.00 -4.52
C TYR A 168 14.83 3.71 -3.21
N TYR A 169 13.68 4.39 -3.19
CA TYR A 169 13.13 4.98 -1.97
C TYR A 169 11.98 4.13 -1.41
N THR A 170 11.65 4.30 -0.12
CA THR A 170 10.62 3.49 0.56
C THR A 170 9.56 4.34 1.26
N PRO A 171 8.34 4.52 0.70
CA PRO A 171 7.20 5.07 1.43
C PRO A 171 6.73 4.10 2.53
N GLU A 172 7.48 3.98 3.63
CA GLU A 172 7.21 3.00 4.68
C GLU A 172 5.79 3.11 5.26
N GLN A 173 5.10 1.97 5.36
CA GLN A 173 3.72 1.82 5.85
C GLN A 173 2.67 2.54 4.99
N GLN A 174 3.02 2.95 3.77
CA GLN A 174 2.11 3.60 2.83
C GLN A 174 2.35 3.07 1.42
N VAL A 175 1.29 3.00 0.61
CA VAL A 175 1.48 2.79 -0.84
C VAL A 175 1.92 4.12 -1.44
N GLY A 176 3.02 4.12 -2.19
CA GLY A 176 3.56 5.31 -2.85
C GLY A 176 2.63 5.88 -3.92
N ALA A 177 2.89 7.14 -4.30
CA ALA A 177 2.28 7.73 -5.49
C ALA A 177 2.84 7.09 -6.78
N TYR A 178 2.23 7.41 -7.92
CA TYR A 178 2.79 7.06 -9.23
C TYR A 178 4.12 7.76 -9.44
N ASP A 179 5.17 6.99 -9.69
CA ASP A 179 6.49 7.50 -10.06
C ASP A 179 7.17 6.52 -11.01
N ASP A 180 7.22 6.88 -12.30
CA ASP A 180 7.92 6.11 -13.34
C ASP A 180 9.32 6.65 -13.66
N GLN A 181 9.79 7.61 -12.87
CA GLN A 181 11.11 8.22 -13.00
C GLN A 181 12.10 7.61 -12.00
N GLN A 182 11.63 7.26 -10.80
CA GLN A 182 12.47 6.73 -9.73
C GLN A 182 11.92 5.42 -9.16
N PRO A 183 12.77 4.38 -8.99
CA PRO A 183 12.32 3.14 -8.37
C PRO A 183 11.91 3.35 -6.91
N TRP A 184 10.83 2.69 -6.51
CA TRP A 184 10.37 2.69 -5.13
C TRP A 184 9.76 1.37 -4.69
N GLU A 185 9.76 1.14 -3.38
CA GLU A 185 9.23 -0.06 -2.75
C GLU A 185 8.44 0.31 -1.49
N ALA A 186 7.15 -0.01 -1.43
CA ALA A 186 6.40 0.09 -0.20
C ALA A 186 6.67 -1.11 0.70
N CYS A 187 7.28 -0.89 1.86
CA CYS A 187 7.30 -1.88 2.93
C CYS A 187 6.00 -1.79 3.75
N MET A 188 5.22 -2.87 3.73
CA MET A 188 3.90 -2.97 4.35
C MET A 188 3.82 -4.20 5.27
N THR A 189 2.85 -4.24 6.16
CA THR A 189 2.63 -5.38 7.08
C THR A 189 1.35 -6.14 6.76
N THR A 190 1.33 -7.45 7.02
CA THR A 190 0.06 -8.21 7.05
C THR A 190 -0.74 -7.99 8.34
N SER A 191 -0.15 -7.38 9.37
CA SER A 191 -0.81 -7.05 10.65
C SER A 191 -1.97 -6.07 10.46
N ARG A 192 -3.13 -6.29 11.09
CA ARG A 192 -4.22 -5.27 11.06
C ARG A 192 -3.90 -4.02 11.88
N ARG A 193 -3.05 -4.13 12.92
CA ARG A 193 -2.64 -2.97 13.75
C ARG A 193 -1.33 -2.35 13.30
N GLY A 194 -0.82 -2.73 12.13
CA GLY A 194 0.41 -2.17 11.56
C GLY A 194 1.70 -2.66 12.23
N GLN A 195 1.66 -3.78 12.98
CA GLN A 195 2.82 -4.34 13.67
C GLN A 195 3.81 -5.02 12.71
N TRP A 196 5.10 -4.80 12.95
CA TRP A 196 6.20 -5.48 12.24
C TRP A 196 6.50 -6.85 12.87
N ALA A 197 6.67 -6.88 14.19
CA ALA A 197 6.85 -8.11 14.95
C ALA A 197 5.50 -8.82 15.18
N TRP A 198 5.57 -10.08 15.64
CA TRP A 198 4.37 -10.83 16.01
C TRP A 198 3.62 -10.17 17.17
N GLY A 199 2.43 -9.64 16.89
CA GLY A 199 1.55 -9.00 17.88
C GLY A 199 0.59 -9.96 18.60
N GLY A 200 0.73 -11.28 18.40
CA GLY A 200 -0.24 -12.27 18.88
C GLY A 200 -1.47 -12.38 17.97
N HIS A 201 -2.29 -13.40 18.17
CA HIS A 201 -3.49 -13.63 17.33
C HIS A 201 -4.50 -12.47 17.38
N GLN A 202 -4.51 -11.69 18.48
CA GLN A 202 -5.39 -10.52 18.64
C GLN A 202 -4.97 -9.32 17.78
N ASP A 203 -3.75 -9.33 17.25
CA ASP A 203 -3.29 -8.36 16.26
C ASP A 203 -4.10 -8.47 14.96
N GLY A 204 -4.47 -9.69 14.59
CA GLY A 204 -5.23 -10.01 13.39
C GLY A 204 -4.43 -9.81 12.10
N VAL A 205 -4.93 -10.40 11.01
CA VAL A 205 -4.30 -10.36 9.68
C VAL A 205 -5.20 -9.61 8.69
N LYS A 206 -4.63 -8.68 7.91
CA LYS A 206 -5.30 -7.93 6.84
C LYS A 206 -6.01 -8.90 5.88
N SER A 207 -7.07 -8.43 5.23
CA SER A 207 -7.82 -9.28 4.29
C SER A 207 -7.01 -9.53 2.99
N LEU A 208 -7.40 -10.56 2.24
CA LEU A 208 -6.85 -10.80 0.90
C LEU A 208 -7.05 -9.59 -0.02
N GLU A 209 -8.22 -8.95 0.05
CA GLU A 209 -8.57 -7.75 -0.72
C GLU A 209 -7.63 -6.59 -0.39
N ASP A 210 -7.36 -6.32 0.89
CA ASP A 210 -6.42 -5.27 1.30
C ASP A 210 -5.01 -5.55 0.78
N CYS A 211 -4.52 -6.79 0.93
CA CYS A 211 -3.17 -7.16 0.54
C CYS A 211 -2.96 -7.20 -0.98
N LEU A 212 -3.94 -7.70 -1.74
CA LEU A 212 -3.92 -7.63 -3.20
C LEU A 212 -4.06 -6.18 -3.67
N GLY A 213 -4.94 -5.39 -3.05
CA GLY A 213 -5.10 -3.96 -3.34
C GLY A 213 -3.79 -3.20 -3.19
N MET A 214 -3.02 -3.44 -2.11
CA MET A 214 -1.69 -2.85 -1.94
C MET A 214 -0.72 -3.29 -3.04
N LEU A 215 -0.64 -4.59 -3.35
CA LEU A 215 0.23 -5.14 -4.39
C LEU A 215 -0.08 -4.53 -5.77
N ILE A 216 -1.35 -4.53 -6.16
CA ILE A 216 -1.82 -4.03 -7.45
C ILE A 216 -1.54 -2.53 -7.55
N ARG A 217 -1.84 -1.77 -6.50
CA ARG A 217 -1.57 -0.32 -6.48
C ARG A 217 -0.08 0.01 -6.51
N CYS A 218 0.78 -0.80 -5.87
CA CYS A 218 2.23 -0.65 -6.01
C CYS A 218 2.66 -0.86 -7.47
N ALA A 219 2.27 -1.98 -8.09
CA ALA A 219 2.61 -2.26 -9.48
C ALA A 219 2.09 -1.17 -10.44
N GLY A 220 0.88 -0.68 -10.23
CA GLY A 220 0.28 0.39 -11.03
C GLY A 220 0.87 1.78 -10.79
N GLY A 221 1.43 2.02 -9.61
CA GLY A 221 2.25 3.20 -9.28
C GLY A 221 3.71 3.09 -9.74
N ASP A 222 4.04 2.02 -10.47
CA ASP A 222 5.39 1.69 -10.95
C ASP A 222 6.41 1.35 -9.84
N GLY A 223 5.92 0.88 -8.70
CA GLY A 223 6.73 0.43 -7.57
C GLY A 223 6.57 -1.04 -7.21
N ASN A 224 7.35 -1.48 -6.23
CA ASN A 224 7.28 -2.82 -5.65
C ASN A 224 6.63 -2.80 -4.26
N ILE A 225 6.22 -3.98 -3.78
CA ILE A 225 5.80 -4.18 -2.40
C ILE A 225 6.72 -5.18 -1.70
N LEU A 226 7.15 -4.83 -0.49
CA LEU A 226 7.77 -5.73 0.48
C LEU A 226 6.76 -5.98 1.60
N LEU A 227 6.10 -7.14 1.59
CA LEU A 227 5.03 -7.48 2.52
C LEU A 227 5.56 -8.31 3.70
N ASN A 228 5.62 -7.70 4.87
CA ASN A 228 6.12 -8.29 6.12
C ASN A 228 5.11 -9.22 6.79
N VAL A 229 5.62 -10.36 7.28
CA VAL A 229 4.98 -11.21 8.28
C VAL A 229 5.83 -11.26 9.55
N GLY A 230 5.19 -11.32 10.71
CA GLY A 230 5.86 -11.51 12.00
C GLY A 230 5.74 -12.97 12.46
N PRO A 231 6.82 -13.77 12.45
CA PRO A 231 6.78 -15.17 12.89
C PRO A 231 6.46 -15.30 14.39
N MET A 232 5.76 -16.37 14.76
CA MET A 232 5.43 -16.69 16.14
C MET A 232 6.70 -16.96 16.97
N PRO A 233 6.63 -16.88 18.32
CA PRO A 233 7.78 -17.19 19.19
C PRO A 233 8.32 -18.62 19.02
N THR A 234 7.51 -19.55 18.51
CA THR A 234 7.94 -20.91 18.17
C THR A 234 8.82 -20.98 16.92
N GLY A 235 8.90 -19.91 16.12
CA GLY A 235 9.66 -19.86 14.87
C GLY A 235 8.85 -20.14 13.61
N GLU A 236 7.55 -20.36 13.73
CA GLU A 236 6.67 -20.60 12.57
C GLU A 236 6.02 -19.31 12.10
N ILE A 237 5.83 -19.16 10.79
CA ILE A 237 4.88 -18.16 10.27
C ILE A 237 3.48 -18.63 10.67
N ALA A 238 2.70 -17.75 11.30
CA ALA A 238 1.38 -18.11 11.81
C ALA A 238 0.48 -18.64 10.68
N PRO A 239 -0.33 -19.70 10.88
CA PRO A 239 -1.15 -20.29 9.83
C PRO A 239 -2.03 -19.28 9.08
N GLU A 240 -2.59 -18.31 9.78
CA GLU A 240 -3.40 -17.23 9.20
C GLU A 240 -2.60 -16.32 8.25
N GLN A 241 -1.34 -16.01 8.56
CA GLN A 241 -0.45 -15.24 7.69
C GLN A 241 0.00 -16.11 6.49
N ALA A 242 0.35 -17.37 6.73
CA ALA A 242 0.78 -18.29 5.69
C ALA A 242 -0.35 -18.59 4.68
N ASN A 243 -1.60 -18.70 5.14
CA ASN A 243 -2.76 -18.92 4.28
C ASN A 243 -3.05 -17.69 3.42
N LEU A 244 -3.06 -16.49 4.01
CA LEU A 244 -3.19 -15.23 3.25
C LEU A 244 -2.15 -15.15 2.13
N LEU A 245 -0.88 -15.42 2.45
CA LEU A 245 0.20 -15.40 1.45
C LEU A 245 -0.03 -16.42 0.33
N LYS A 246 -0.48 -17.64 0.65
CA LYS A 246 -0.83 -18.65 -0.37
C LYS A 246 -2.01 -18.23 -1.23
N GLU A 247 -3.02 -17.58 -0.67
CA GLU A 247 -4.16 -17.04 -1.42
C GLU A 247 -3.71 -15.94 -2.40
N MET A 248 -2.82 -15.03 -1.95
CA MET A 248 -2.19 -14.05 -2.85
C MET A 248 -1.40 -14.74 -3.97
N GLY A 249 -0.66 -15.79 -3.64
CA GLY A 249 0.09 -16.60 -4.60
C GLY A 249 -0.80 -17.28 -5.63
N ALA A 250 -1.95 -17.82 -5.22
CA ALA A 250 -2.94 -18.40 -6.13
C ALA A 250 -3.51 -17.35 -7.10
N TRP A 251 -3.74 -16.12 -6.62
CA TRP A 251 -4.12 -15.00 -7.48
C TRP A 251 -2.99 -14.65 -8.46
N LEU A 252 -1.75 -14.52 -7.99
CA LEU A 252 -0.57 -14.23 -8.82
C LEU A 252 -0.26 -15.33 -9.84
N ALA A 253 -0.62 -16.59 -9.59
CA ALA A 253 -0.48 -17.65 -10.59
C ALA A 253 -1.39 -17.42 -11.81
N LYS A 254 -2.55 -16.76 -11.61
CA LYS A 254 -3.55 -16.47 -12.65
C LYS A 254 -3.34 -15.11 -13.30
N PHE A 255 -2.94 -14.11 -12.52
CA PHE A 255 -2.86 -12.70 -12.96
C PHE A 255 -1.44 -12.15 -12.98
N GLY A 256 -0.43 -12.95 -12.65
CA GLY A 256 0.95 -12.48 -12.51
C GLY A 256 1.57 -11.87 -13.76
N GLU A 257 1.03 -12.15 -14.97
CA GLU A 257 1.50 -11.49 -16.20
C GLU A 257 1.25 -9.98 -16.22
N SER A 258 0.24 -9.51 -15.47
CA SER A 258 -0.09 -8.08 -15.33
C SER A 258 0.63 -7.40 -14.17
N ILE A 259 1.47 -8.12 -13.43
CA ILE A 259 2.25 -7.60 -12.29
C ILE A 259 3.75 -7.76 -12.51
N TYR A 260 4.21 -8.94 -12.93
CA TYR A 260 5.64 -9.24 -13.00
C TYR A 260 6.30 -8.66 -14.26
N GLY A 261 7.30 -7.81 -14.03
CA GLY A 261 8.09 -7.18 -15.10
C GLY A 261 7.27 -6.23 -15.96
N THR A 262 6.24 -5.63 -15.36
CA THR A 262 5.49 -4.51 -15.95
C THR A 262 6.11 -3.18 -15.54
N ARG A 263 5.77 -2.12 -16.27
CA ARG A 263 5.82 -0.75 -15.76
C ARG A 263 4.41 -0.30 -15.35
N GLY A 264 4.28 0.67 -14.47
CA GLY A 264 3.03 1.35 -14.16
C GLY A 264 2.51 2.17 -15.36
N GLY A 265 1.21 2.48 -15.32
CA GLY A 265 0.53 3.25 -16.36
C GLY A 265 0.15 2.42 -17.60
N PRO A 266 -0.27 3.08 -18.70
CA PRO A 266 -0.23 4.53 -18.94
C PRO A 266 -1.37 5.29 -18.27
N PHE A 267 -2.41 4.61 -17.77
CA PHE A 267 -3.47 5.25 -16.99
C PHE A 267 -3.05 5.26 -15.53
N LYS A 268 -2.70 6.45 -15.02
CA LYS A 268 -2.25 6.58 -13.63
C LYS A 268 -3.32 6.09 -12.64
N PRO A 269 -2.92 5.69 -11.42
CA PRO A 269 -3.84 5.32 -10.35
C PRO A 269 -4.92 6.38 -10.12
N ALA A 270 -6.17 5.93 -9.99
CA ALA A 270 -7.33 6.76 -9.68
C ALA A 270 -8.42 5.91 -8.97
N ASP A 271 -9.64 6.42 -8.83
CA ASP A 271 -10.73 5.70 -8.14
C ASP A 271 -11.03 4.33 -8.75
N TYR A 272 -10.95 4.18 -10.09
CA TYR A 272 -11.22 2.90 -10.76
C TYR A 272 -10.25 1.78 -10.36
N GLY A 273 -9.05 2.12 -9.90
CA GLY A 273 -7.92 1.21 -9.76
C GLY A 273 -6.67 1.77 -10.41
N VAL A 274 -5.96 0.95 -11.19
CA VAL A 274 -4.66 1.29 -11.79
C VAL A 274 -4.50 0.66 -13.17
N SER A 275 -3.40 0.98 -13.84
CA SER A 275 -2.94 0.19 -14.99
C SER A 275 -1.46 -0.12 -14.90
N THR A 276 -1.08 -1.24 -15.51
CA THR A 276 0.31 -1.62 -15.76
C THR A 276 0.49 -1.91 -17.25
N ARG A 277 1.74 -2.01 -17.71
CA ARG A 277 2.06 -2.22 -19.13
C ARG A 277 3.32 -3.04 -19.33
N LYS A 278 3.32 -3.85 -20.39
CA LYS A 278 4.46 -4.69 -20.78
C LYS A 278 4.40 -4.99 -22.28
N GLY A 279 5.50 -4.77 -22.99
CA GLY A 279 5.54 -4.92 -24.45
C GLY A 279 4.49 -4.02 -25.11
N ASN A 280 3.59 -4.60 -25.92
CA ASN A 280 2.48 -3.91 -26.55
C ASN A 280 1.15 -4.01 -25.78
N THR A 281 1.15 -4.50 -24.54
CA THR A 281 -0.09 -4.72 -23.77
C THR A 281 -0.19 -3.76 -22.59
N ILE A 282 -1.35 -3.13 -22.44
CA ILE A 282 -1.78 -2.45 -21.20
C ILE A 282 -2.68 -3.42 -20.43
N TYR A 283 -2.47 -3.57 -19.13
CA TYR A 283 -3.37 -4.26 -18.22
C TYR A 283 -4.09 -3.22 -17.37
N VAL A 284 -5.39 -3.09 -17.56
CA VAL A 284 -6.24 -2.22 -16.75
C VAL A 284 -6.78 -3.03 -15.59
N HIS A 285 -6.35 -2.68 -14.38
CA HIS A 285 -6.79 -3.29 -13.12
C HIS A 285 -7.96 -2.49 -12.55
N VAL A 286 -9.18 -3.01 -12.73
CA VAL A 286 -10.41 -2.36 -12.24
C VAL A 286 -10.77 -2.94 -10.89
N LEU A 287 -10.42 -2.17 -9.85
CA LEU A 287 -10.70 -2.47 -8.44
C LEU A 287 -12.08 -1.95 -8.02
N GLU A 288 -12.47 -0.80 -8.57
CA GLU A 288 -13.79 -0.20 -8.33
C GLU A 288 -14.45 0.11 -9.67
N TRP A 289 -15.58 -0.54 -9.93
CA TRP A 289 -16.33 -0.33 -11.17
C TRP A 289 -17.19 0.94 -11.08
N PRO A 290 -17.07 1.88 -12.03
CA PRO A 290 -18.09 2.92 -12.18
C PRO A 290 -19.39 2.33 -12.72
N ASP A 291 -20.52 3.00 -12.51
CA ASP A 291 -21.79 2.60 -13.11
C ASP A 291 -21.68 2.61 -14.64
N GLY A 292 -21.93 1.46 -15.27
CA GLY A 292 -21.82 1.29 -16.72
C GLY A 292 -20.41 0.94 -17.18
N ALA A 293 -19.75 1.87 -17.89
CA ALA A 293 -18.45 1.65 -18.52
C ALA A 293 -17.38 2.52 -17.87
N LEU A 294 -16.19 1.95 -17.68
CA LEU A 294 -14.98 2.69 -17.31
C LEU A 294 -14.50 3.50 -18.52
N ASN A 295 -14.42 4.81 -18.36
CA ASN A 295 -13.90 5.70 -19.39
C ASN A 295 -12.46 6.11 -19.05
N LEU A 296 -11.54 5.85 -19.96
CA LEU A 296 -10.12 6.16 -19.85
C LEU A 296 -9.74 7.22 -20.92
N PRO A 297 -8.74 8.08 -20.64
CA PRO A 297 -8.25 9.07 -21.59
C PRO A 297 -7.82 8.50 -22.95
N VAL A 298 -7.76 9.35 -23.96
CA VAL A 298 -7.22 9.00 -25.29
C VAL A 298 -5.75 8.60 -25.15
N ILE A 299 -5.35 7.57 -25.90
CA ILE A 299 -3.96 7.16 -26.09
C ILE A 299 -3.57 7.27 -27.57
N PRO A 300 -2.32 7.64 -27.89
CA PRO A 300 -1.81 7.71 -29.27
C PRO A 300 -1.42 6.32 -29.80
N ALA A 301 -2.32 5.33 -29.67
CA ALA A 301 -2.16 3.95 -30.13
C ALA A 301 -3.53 3.34 -30.40
N LYS A 302 -3.63 2.37 -31.31
CA LYS A 302 -4.87 1.65 -31.58
C LYS A 302 -4.95 0.39 -30.74
N VAL A 303 -6.08 0.16 -30.07
CA VAL A 303 -6.37 -1.14 -29.46
C VAL A 303 -6.75 -2.12 -30.57
N VAL A 304 -5.93 -3.16 -30.74
CA VAL A 304 -6.14 -4.20 -31.76
C VAL A 304 -6.87 -5.41 -31.20
N ARG A 305 -6.75 -5.64 -29.89
CA ARG A 305 -7.41 -6.75 -29.20
C ARG A 305 -7.63 -6.42 -27.73
N SER A 306 -8.71 -6.92 -27.16
CA SER A 306 -8.93 -6.94 -25.71
C SER A 306 -9.22 -8.37 -25.22
N ARG A 307 -8.86 -8.64 -23.96
CA ARG A 307 -9.25 -9.88 -23.26
C ARG A 307 -9.35 -9.62 -21.76
N ILE A 308 -10.18 -10.39 -21.07
CA ILE A 308 -10.20 -10.42 -19.59
C ILE A 308 -9.25 -11.51 -19.14
N LEU A 309 -8.32 -11.19 -18.24
CA LEU A 309 -7.54 -12.23 -17.58
C LEU A 309 -8.46 -13.03 -16.66
N GLY A 310 -8.42 -14.35 -16.79
CA GLY A 310 -9.25 -15.23 -15.98
C GLY A 310 -10.61 -15.60 -16.52
N GLY A 311 -10.93 -15.20 -17.75
CA GLY A 311 -12.17 -15.57 -18.46
C GLY A 311 -13.20 -14.44 -18.48
N GLY A 312 -14.19 -14.56 -19.38
CA GLY A 312 -15.23 -13.55 -19.60
C GLY A 312 -15.00 -12.69 -20.85
N LYS A 313 -15.87 -11.69 -21.06
CA LYS A 313 -15.82 -10.76 -22.20
C LYS A 313 -15.82 -9.31 -21.74
N ALA A 314 -14.91 -8.53 -22.32
CA ALA A 314 -14.90 -7.06 -22.19
C ALA A 314 -15.29 -6.43 -23.53
N GLU A 315 -16.26 -5.53 -23.51
CA GLU A 315 -16.49 -4.61 -24.61
C GLU A 315 -15.55 -3.42 -24.46
N VAL A 316 -14.69 -3.20 -25.47
CA VAL A 316 -13.78 -2.05 -25.52
C VAL A 316 -14.12 -1.23 -26.75
N ARG A 317 -14.47 0.05 -26.54
CA ARG A 317 -14.74 1.01 -27.60
C ARG A 317 -13.73 2.14 -27.51
N GLN A 318 -12.87 2.24 -28.50
CA GLN A 318 -11.93 3.34 -28.65
C GLN A 318 -12.54 4.40 -29.58
N THR A 319 -12.64 5.63 -29.10
CA THR A 319 -13.19 6.78 -29.83
C THR A 319 -12.18 7.93 -29.85
N ALA A 320 -12.51 9.02 -30.54
CA ALA A 320 -11.72 10.24 -30.52
C ALA A 320 -11.62 10.90 -29.13
N THR A 321 -12.49 10.52 -28.18
CA THR A 321 -12.58 11.11 -26.84
C THR A 321 -12.02 10.21 -25.73
N GLY A 322 -11.69 8.95 -26.02
CA GLY A 322 -11.09 8.04 -25.04
C GLY A 322 -11.34 6.57 -25.33
N LEU A 323 -11.17 5.73 -24.30
CA LEU A 323 -11.57 4.32 -24.31
C LEU A 323 -12.68 4.09 -23.31
N ALA A 324 -13.77 3.48 -23.76
CA ALA A 324 -14.82 2.96 -22.90
C ALA A 324 -14.66 1.44 -22.75
N ILE A 325 -14.55 0.95 -21.53
CA ILE A 325 -14.43 -0.46 -21.17
C ILE A 325 -15.66 -0.87 -20.37
N SER A 326 -16.40 -1.87 -20.84
CA SER A 326 -17.52 -2.46 -20.10
C SER A 326 -17.33 -3.95 -19.96
N VAL A 327 -17.56 -4.45 -18.74
CA VAL A 327 -17.53 -5.88 -18.42
C VAL A 327 -18.87 -6.22 -17.75
N PRO A 328 -19.60 -7.25 -18.22
CA PRO A 328 -20.82 -7.73 -17.56
C PRO A 328 -20.54 -8.13 -16.10
N GLU A 329 -21.48 -7.89 -15.18
CA GLU A 329 -21.28 -8.21 -13.76
C GLU A 329 -20.92 -9.68 -13.51
N SER A 330 -21.46 -10.61 -14.31
CA SER A 330 -21.14 -12.04 -14.24
C SER A 330 -19.68 -12.37 -14.55
N ASP A 331 -19.00 -11.49 -15.28
CA ASP A 331 -17.63 -11.68 -15.77
C ASP A 331 -16.62 -10.87 -14.94
N ARG A 332 -17.10 -9.99 -14.05
CA ARG A 332 -16.25 -9.21 -13.15
C ARG A 332 -15.67 -10.10 -12.07
N GLN A 333 -14.39 -9.91 -11.79
CA GLN A 333 -13.73 -10.53 -10.66
C GLN A 333 -13.92 -9.62 -9.43
N PRO A 334 -14.33 -10.17 -8.26
CA PRO A 334 -14.72 -9.35 -7.10
C PRO A 334 -13.64 -8.41 -6.55
N ILE A 335 -12.37 -8.82 -6.59
CA ILE A 335 -11.24 -8.01 -6.05
C ILE A 335 -10.60 -7.16 -7.14
N ASP A 336 -10.37 -7.73 -8.32
CA ASP A 336 -9.66 -7.06 -9.41
C ASP A 336 -10.04 -7.67 -10.76
N THR A 337 -10.75 -6.88 -11.58
CA THR A 337 -11.04 -7.26 -12.96
C THR A 337 -9.96 -6.72 -13.87
N VAL A 338 -9.10 -7.61 -14.38
CA VAL A 338 -7.98 -7.24 -15.24
C VAL A 338 -8.36 -7.35 -16.72
N VAL A 339 -8.41 -6.20 -17.41
CA VAL A 339 -8.64 -6.12 -18.85
C VAL A 339 -7.32 -5.85 -19.56
N ALA A 340 -6.83 -6.82 -20.32
CA ALA A 340 -5.64 -6.67 -21.14
C ALA A 340 -6.01 -6.09 -22.51
N LEU A 341 -5.39 -4.97 -22.86
CA LEU A 341 -5.54 -4.24 -24.12
C LEU A 341 -4.24 -4.36 -24.91
N GLU A 342 -4.28 -5.12 -26.00
CA GLU A 342 -3.16 -5.23 -26.93
C GLU A 342 -3.22 -4.06 -27.92
N LEU A 343 -2.08 -3.40 -28.09
CA LEU A 343 -1.93 -2.24 -28.96
C LEU A 343 -1.20 -2.60 -30.26
N ASP A 344 -1.38 -1.77 -31.27
CA ASP A 344 -0.64 -1.82 -32.54
C ASP A 344 0.83 -1.40 -32.43
N ARG A 345 1.27 -0.94 -31.25
CA ARG A 345 2.63 -0.53 -30.94
C ARG A 345 3.00 -0.83 -29.49
N SER A 346 4.26 -0.59 -29.12
CA SER A 346 4.73 -0.69 -27.74
C SER A 346 3.90 0.20 -26.79
N ALA A 347 3.35 -0.40 -25.73
CA ALA A 347 2.65 0.30 -24.66
C ALA A 347 3.64 1.06 -23.75
N LEU A 348 4.93 0.67 -23.76
CA LEU A 348 6.00 1.32 -23.01
C LEU A 348 6.34 2.71 -23.58
N ASP A 349 5.99 2.98 -24.85
CA ASP A 349 6.22 4.28 -25.50
C ASP A 349 5.20 5.36 -25.08
N LEU A 350 4.11 4.94 -24.42
CA LEU A 350 3.03 5.85 -24.06
C LEU A 350 3.46 6.74 -22.90
N VAL A 351 3.11 8.02 -22.96
CA VAL A 351 3.23 8.89 -21.78
C VAL A 351 2.11 8.54 -20.81
N ALA A 352 2.44 8.44 -19.52
CA ALA A 352 1.43 8.21 -18.51
C ALA A 352 0.53 9.44 -18.33
N VAL A 353 -0.77 9.21 -18.38
CA VAL A 353 -1.81 10.23 -18.33
C VAL A 353 -2.64 10.08 -17.06
N ASP A 354 -3.00 11.22 -16.48
CA ASP A 354 -3.96 11.26 -15.39
C ASP A 354 -5.32 10.80 -15.90
N VAL A 355 -5.93 9.85 -15.20
CA VAL A 355 -7.34 9.51 -15.42
C VAL A 355 -8.15 10.52 -14.63
N PRO A 356 -8.96 11.38 -15.29
CA PRO A 356 -9.81 12.31 -14.57
C PRO A 356 -10.66 11.52 -13.58
N LEU A 357 -10.53 11.86 -12.29
CA LEU A 357 -11.52 11.48 -11.31
C LEU A 357 -12.87 11.94 -11.86
N ALA A 358 -13.93 11.17 -11.65
CA ALA A 358 -15.26 11.70 -11.90
C ALA A 358 -15.35 12.98 -11.04
N VAL A 359 -15.36 14.17 -11.65
CA VAL A 359 -15.21 15.41 -10.87
C VAL A 359 -16.39 15.49 -9.95
N SER A 360 -16.14 15.37 -8.65
CA SER A 360 -17.24 15.40 -7.72
C SER A 360 -17.82 16.81 -7.72
N LEU A 361 -19.15 16.89 -7.77
CA LEU A 361 -19.86 18.16 -7.68
C LEU A 361 -19.66 18.83 -6.32
N THR A 362 -19.25 18.07 -5.31
CA THR A 362 -18.93 18.54 -3.96
C THR A 362 -17.49 19.04 -3.84
N THR A 363 -16.58 18.73 -4.78
CA THR A 363 -15.16 19.14 -4.66
C THR A 363 -15.05 20.66 -4.52
N LYS A 364 -14.43 21.11 -3.43
CA LYS A 364 -14.28 22.52 -2.98
C LYS A 364 -15.60 23.26 -2.77
N ALA A 365 -16.72 22.55 -2.65
CA ALA A 365 -17.99 23.14 -2.26
C ALA A 365 -17.94 23.61 -0.81
N LYS A 366 -18.82 24.55 -0.45
CA LYS A 366 -18.89 25.04 0.92
C LYS A 366 -19.50 23.95 1.79
N ALA A 367 -18.81 23.58 2.87
CA ALA A 367 -19.23 22.53 3.78
C ALA A 367 -19.45 23.06 5.21
N SER A 368 -20.42 22.49 5.91
CA SER A 368 -20.68 22.72 7.33
C SER A 368 -21.04 21.39 8.00
N ALA A 369 -20.86 21.30 9.32
CA ALA A 369 -21.20 20.08 10.06
C ALA A 369 -21.79 20.42 11.43
N SER A 370 -22.57 19.48 11.97
CA SER A 370 -23.14 19.59 13.32
C SER A 370 -22.10 19.52 14.43
N ASN A 371 -20.96 18.90 14.14
CA ASN A 371 -19.85 18.71 15.07
C ASN A 371 -18.53 18.66 14.29
N THR A 372 -17.48 19.20 14.87
CA THR A 372 -16.10 19.08 14.38
C THR A 372 -15.21 18.87 15.61
N TYR A 373 -14.32 17.88 15.54
CA TYR A 373 -13.46 17.49 16.66
C TYR A 373 -12.76 18.71 17.25
N ARG A 374 -13.14 19.08 18.48
CA ARG A 374 -12.62 20.24 19.21
C ARG A 374 -12.62 21.56 18.42
N ASN A 375 -13.51 21.70 17.43
CA ASN A 375 -13.56 22.82 16.48
C ASN A 375 -12.22 23.07 15.74
N MET A 376 -11.42 22.02 15.52
CA MET A 376 -10.15 22.11 14.80
C MET A 376 -10.37 22.24 13.29
N ALA A 377 -9.73 23.22 12.66
CA ALA A 377 -9.83 23.46 11.22
C ALA A 377 -9.16 22.36 10.38
N GLU A 378 -8.16 21.68 10.94
CA GLU A 378 -7.40 20.60 10.29
C GLU A 378 -8.26 19.36 10.00
N VAL A 379 -9.39 19.22 10.71
CA VAL A 379 -10.36 18.14 10.55
C VAL A 379 -11.79 18.66 10.34
N GLY A 380 -11.89 19.85 9.77
CA GLY A 380 -13.15 20.53 9.46
C GLY A 380 -13.97 19.84 8.36
N PRO A 381 -15.23 20.27 8.16
CA PRO A 381 -16.11 19.70 7.14
C PRO A 381 -15.61 19.92 5.71
N ASP A 382 -14.82 20.97 5.47
CA ASP A 382 -14.17 21.25 4.18
C ASP A 382 -13.21 20.14 3.76
N LYS A 383 -12.64 19.40 4.74
CA LYS A 383 -11.72 18.28 4.47
C LYS A 383 -12.42 17.06 3.90
N ALA A 384 -13.73 16.93 4.04
CA ALA A 384 -14.48 15.84 3.43
C ALA A 384 -14.86 16.11 1.97
N VAL A 385 -14.46 17.26 1.43
CA VAL A 385 -14.80 17.69 0.07
C VAL A 385 -13.64 18.42 -0.62
N ASP A 386 -12.41 18.30 -0.12
CA ASP A 386 -11.26 18.99 -0.71
C ASP A 386 -10.63 18.21 -1.88
N GLY A 387 -11.11 16.98 -2.13
CA GLY A 387 -10.65 16.09 -3.20
C GLY A 387 -9.38 15.33 -2.82
N ARG A 388 -9.00 15.30 -1.54
CA ARG A 388 -7.80 14.63 -1.06
C ARG A 388 -8.16 13.41 -0.21
N GLY A 389 -7.57 12.28 -0.54
CA GLY A 389 -7.78 11.04 0.21
C GLY A 389 -7.07 10.96 1.56
N ASP A 390 -6.29 11.98 1.94
CA ASP A 390 -5.44 12.01 3.14
C ASP A 390 -5.90 13.01 4.21
N THR A 391 -6.90 13.84 3.92
CA THR A 391 -7.54 14.79 4.85
C THR A 391 -8.94 14.30 5.20
N ARG A 392 -9.48 14.67 6.37
CA ARG A 392 -10.75 14.12 6.87
C ARG A 392 -11.56 15.11 7.68
N TRP A 393 -12.89 15.06 7.55
CA TRP A 393 -13.79 15.59 8.57
C TRP A 393 -13.85 14.60 9.73
N ALA A 394 -13.71 15.08 10.97
CA ALA A 394 -13.81 14.26 12.17
C ALA A 394 -14.72 14.91 13.22
N THR A 395 -15.45 14.10 13.97
CA THR A 395 -16.23 14.56 15.13
C THR A 395 -15.55 14.25 16.46
N ASP A 396 -16.04 14.84 17.54
CA ASP A 396 -15.62 14.53 18.90
C ASP A 396 -15.84 13.05 19.26
N ALA A 397 -14.98 12.53 20.13
CA ALA A 397 -15.17 11.21 20.74
C ALA A 397 -16.50 11.17 21.51
N GLY A 398 -17.20 10.05 21.44
CA GLY A 398 -18.53 9.87 22.01
C GLY A 398 -19.68 10.37 21.14
N THR A 399 -19.43 11.08 20.03
CA THR A 399 -20.49 11.52 19.09
C THR A 399 -21.16 10.29 18.47
N LYS A 400 -22.48 10.15 18.67
CA LYS A 400 -23.27 8.99 18.17
C LYS A 400 -24.14 9.32 16.95
N SER A 401 -24.27 10.61 16.62
CA SER A 401 -24.95 11.09 15.42
C SER A 401 -24.36 12.44 15.02
N ALA A 402 -24.28 12.71 13.72
CA ALA A 402 -23.77 13.96 13.17
C ALA A 402 -24.26 14.14 11.74
N TRP A 403 -24.29 15.38 11.26
CA TRP A 403 -24.50 15.68 9.85
C TRP A 403 -23.34 16.49 9.27
N LEU A 404 -23.06 16.23 7.99
CA LEU A 404 -22.16 17.00 7.13
C LEU A 404 -22.99 17.53 5.95
N GLU A 405 -23.22 18.83 5.91
CA GLU A 405 -23.97 19.54 4.88
C GLU A 405 -23.01 20.19 3.87
N ILE A 406 -23.32 20.02 2.59
CA ILE A 406 -22.60 20.58 1.45
C ILE A 406 -23.54 21.52 0.69
N ASP A 407 -23.08 22.75 0.44
CA ASP A 407 -23.71 23.72 -0.42
C ASP A 407 -22.97 23.76 -1.77
N LEU A 408 -23.62 23.25 -2.81
CA LEU A 408 -23.09 23.16 -4.17
C LEU A 408 -23.01 24.54 -4.87
N GLY A 409 -23.43 25.63 -4.20
CA GLY A 409 -23.43 27.01 -4.67
C GLY A 409 -24.64 27.36 -5.54
N GLN A 410 -25.14 26.39 -6.31
CA GLN A 410 -26.35 26.48 -7.11
C GLN A 410 -27.01 25.09 -7.22
N PRO A 411 -28.30 24.98 -7.59
CA PRO A 411 -28.91 23.70 -7.87
C PRO A 411 -28.12 22.93 -8.94
N LYS A 412 -27.68 21.71 -8.62
CA LYS A 412 -27.03 20.79 -9.56
C LYS A 412 -27.79 19.47 -9.57
N THR A 413 -27.82 18.83 -10.74
CA THR A 413 -28.37 17.48 -10.88
C THR A 413 -27.29 16.45 -10.63
N PHE A 414 -27.59 15.45 -9.83
CA PHE A 414 -26.71 14.32 -9.53
C PHE A 414 -27.54 13.04 -9.37
N SER A 415 -26.93 11.90 -9.65
CA SER A 415 -27.59 10.59 -9.55
C SER A 415 -26.72 9.54 -8.87
N ARG A 416 -25.56 9.96 -8.34
CA ARG A 416 -24.62 9.08 -7.66
C ARG A 416 -23.94 9.79 -6.51
N ALA A 417 -23.71 9.04 -5.44
CA ALA A 417 -22.90 9.45 -4.31
C ALA A 417 -21.81 8.42 -3.99
N ALA A 418 -20.67 8.89 -3.51
CA ALA A 418 -19.64 8.06 -2.89
C ALA A 418 -19.24 8.65 -1.53
N ILE A 419 -19.01 7.80 -0.55
CA ILE A 419 -18.52 8.18 0.78
C ILE A 419 -17.31 7.32 1.10
N LYS A 420 -16.19 7.93 1.49
CA LYS A 420 -15.01 7.22 2.00
C LYS A 420 -14.88 7.50 3.49
N GLN A 421 -14.96 6.46 4.32
CA GLN A 421 -14.84 6.58 5.77
C GLN A 421 -13.38 6.39 6.20
N ALA A 422 -12.94 7.19 7.16
CA ALA A 422 -11.64 6.96 7.79
C ALA A 422 -11.76 5.92 8.92
N PHE A 423 -10.71 5.10 9.05
CA PHE A 423 -10.62 4.05 10.06
C PHE A 423 -11.80 3.06 10.01
N PRO A 424 -12.14 2.49 8.83
CA PRO A 424 -13.31 1.61 8.68
C PRO A 424 -13.27 0.36 9.55
N GLU A 425 -12.07 -0.08 9.95
CA GLU A 425 -11.85 -1.15 10.91
C GLU A 425 -12.51 -0.88 12.27
N LEU A 426 -12.70 0.39 12.65
CA LEU A 426 -13.38 0.78 13.88
C LEU A 426 -14.90 0.67 13.78
N LYS A 427 -15.45 0.48 12.58
CA LYS A 427 -16.88 0.31 12.29
C LYS A 427 -17.75 1.36 12.98
N ARG A 428 -17.35 2.64 12.92
CA ARG A 428 -18.00 3.71 13.68
C ARG A 428 -19.40 4.01 13.16
N VAL A 429 -19.58 4.27 11.86
CA VAL A 429 -20.89 4.59 11.29
C VAL A 429 -21.75 3.32 11.13
N ARG A 430 -22.89 3.28 11.81
CA ARG A 430 -23.84 2.14 11.82
C ARG A 430 -25.05 2.37 10.95
N LYS A 431 -25.59 3.59 10.94
CA LYS A 431 -26.67 4.00 10.06
C LYS A 431 -26.43 5.40 9.55
N PHE A 432 -26.75 5.62 8.29
CA PHE A 432 -26.64 6.92 7.66
C PHE A 432 -27.67 7.07 6.54
N ALA A 433 -27.96 8.32 6.20
CA ALA A 433 -28.76 8.72 5.08
C ALA A 433 -28.04 9.80 4.29
N ILE A 434 -28.20 9.77 2.98
CA ILE A 434 -27.88 10.89 2.10
C ILE A 434 -29.20 11.59 1.83
N GLU A 435 -29.23 12.89 2.10
CA GLU A 435 -30.44 13.69 2.04
C GLU A 435 -30.20 14.94 1.20
N CYS A 436 -31.18 15.35 0.41
CA CYS A 436 -31.16 16.62 -0.31
C CYS A 436 -32.22 17.56 0.23
N ARG A 437 -31.93 18.86 0.24
CA ARG A 437 -32.91 19.87 0.64
C ARG A 437 -33.79 20.23 -0.57
N GLN A 438 -35.08 19.93 -0.48
CA GLN A 438 -36.11 20.28 -1.46
C GLN A 438 -37.31 20.86 -0.73
N ASP A 439 -37.87 21.96 -1.25
CA ASP A 439 -39.06 22.60 -0.65
C ASP A 439 -38.87 22.91 0.85
N GLU A 440 -37.68 23.39 1.22
CA GLU A 440 -37.23 23.64 2.60
C GLU A 440 -37.16 22.41 3.53
N GLN A 441 -37.43 21.20 3.03
CA GLN A 441 -37.37 19.95 3.79
C GLN A 441 -36.20 19.07 3.34
N TRP A 442 -35.64 18.31 4.28
CA TRP A 442 -34.65 17.27 3.97
C TRP A 442 -35.38 16.00 3.53
N LYS A 443 -35.10 15.56 2.30
CA LYS A 443 -35.64 14.31 1.75
C LYS A 443 -34.50 13.31 1.58
N THR A 444 -34.69 12.10 2.09
CA THR A 444 -33.75 10.99 1.93
C THR A 444 -33.75 10.49 0.49
N ILE A 445 -32.57 10.47 -0.13
CA ILE A 445 -32.36 9.94 -1.48
C ILE A 445 -31.65 8.58 -1.47
N CYS A 446 -30.91 8.30 -0.39
CA CYS A 446 -30.24 7.02 -0.18
C CYS A 446 -30.05 6.80 1.32
N GLN A 447 -30.07 5.54 1.76
CA GLN A 447 -29.77 5.17 3.14
C GLN A 447 -28.92 3.91 3.17
N GLY A 448 -28.10 3.78 4.20
CA GLY A 448 -27.21 2.63 4.35
C GLY A 448 -27.01 2.25 5.81
N VAL A 449 -26.59 1.01 6.01
CA VAL A 449 -26.18 0.46 7.30
C VAL A 449 -24.72 0.02 7.19
N ASN A 450 -23.94 0.22 8.25
CA ASN A 450 -22.51 -0.08 8.31
C ASN A 450 -21.73 0.42 7.09
N LEU A 451 -21.27 1.66 7.12
CA LEU A 451 -20.67 2.33 5.95
C LEU A 451 -19.46 1.59 5.35
N GLY A 452 -18.69 0.84 6.15
CA GLY A 452 -17.49 0.14 5.68
C GLY A 452 -16.35 1.11 5.34
N ALA A 453 -15.43 0.70 4.46
CA ALA A 453 -14.34 1.54 3.96
C ALA A 453 -14.83 2.60 2.98
N SER A 454 -15.68 2.19 2.06
CA SER A 454 -16.35 3.04 1.09
C SER A 454 -17.80 2.60 0.93
N PHE A 455 -18.63 3.57 0.56
CA PHE A 455 -20.01 3.35 0.15
C PHE A 455 -20.26 4.09 -1.15
N THR A 456 -20.85 3.41 -2.13
CA THR A 456 -21.30 4.02 -3.38
C THR A 456 -22.76 3.70 -3.60
N ALA A 457 -23.54 4.68 -4.03
CA ALA A 457 -24.93 4.47 -4.40
C ALA A 457 -25.31 5.29 -5.63
N THR A 458 -26.10 4.67 -6.48
CA THR A 458 -26.78 5.29 -7.61
C THR A 458 -28.27 5.37 -7.30
N PHE A 459 -28.90 6.49 -7.64
CA PHE A 459 -30.30 6.79 -7.37
C PHE A 459 -30.90 7.61 -8.52
N GLU A 460 -32.23 7.72 -8.56
CA GLU A 460 -32.90 8.54 -9.57
C GLU A 460 -32.33 9.97 -9.57
N PRO A 461 -32.01 10.56 -10.75
CA PRO A 461 -31.43 11.89 -10.83
C PRO A 461 -32.23 12.92 -10.03
N VAL A 462 -31.56 13.55 -9.07
CA VAL A 462 -32.15 14.57 -8.20
C VAL A 462 -31.44 15.89 -8.44
N THR A 463 -32.20 16.99 -8.39
CA THR A 463 -31.65 18.34 -8.48
C THR A 463 -31.80 19.03 -7.13
N ALA A 464 -30.68 19.46 -6.55
CA ALA A 464 -30.65 20.20 -5.29
C ALA A 464 -29.38 21.06 -5.20
N GLN A 465 -29.44 22.14 -4.41
CA GLN A 465 -28.26 22.93 -4.07
C GLN A 465 -27.59 22.42 -2.78
N ARG A 466 -28.39 22.02 -1.80
CA ARG A 466 -27.91 21.56 -0.49
C ARG A 466 -28.13 20.08 -0.33
N VAL A 467 -27.08 19.38 0.07
CA VAL A 467 -27.06 17.93 0.26
C VAL A 467 -26.35 17.65 1.57
N ARG A 468 -26.80 16.66 2.34
CA ARG A 468 -26.10 16.27 3.56
C ARG A 468 -25.94 14.77 3.69
N LEU A 469 -24.81 14.37 4.26
CA LEU A 469 -24.62 13.05 4.85
C LEU A 469 -25.10 13.14 6.30
N ASN A 470 -26.22 12.48 6.60
CA ASN A 470 -26.83 12.41 7.92
C ASN A 470 -26.48 11.06 8.57
N ILE A 471 -25.53 11.06 9.51
CA ILE A 471 -25.14 9.88 10.28
C ILE A 471 -26.07 9.79 11.48
N THR A 472 -27.03 8.88 11.39
CA THR A 472 -28.10 8.73 12.38
C THR A 472 -27.73 7.80 13.53
N GLU A 473 -26.76 6.91 13.33
CA GLU A 473 -26.25 6.02 14.38
C GLU A 473 -24.77 5.74 14.19
N ALA A 474 -23.98 5.92 15.25
CA ALA A 474 -22.56 5.59 15.29
C ALA A 474 -22.12 5.05 16.66
N THR A 475 -21.11 4.19 16.69
CA THR A 475 -20.55 3.66 17.94
C THR A 475 -19.55 4.59 18.61
N ASP A 476 -19.00 5.56 17.89
CA ASP A 476 -18.09 6.60 18.36
C ASP A 476 -17.99 7.69 17.27
N GLY A 477 -17.17 8.72 17.48
CA GLY A 477 -17.05 9.88 16.59
C GLY A 477 -16.83 9.52 15.12
N PRO A 478 -17.84 9.71 14.24
CA PRO A 478 -17.68 9.47 12.81
C PRO A 478 -16.55 10.26 12.19
N THR A 479 -15.97 9.70 11.13
CA THR A 479 -14.85 10.34 10.44
C THR A 479 -14.90 9.99 8.97
N ILE A 480 -14.92 11.01 8.11
CA ILE A 480 -15.14 10.88 6.67
C ILE A 480 -13.97 11.51 5.94
N PHE A 481 -13.30 10.75 5.08
CA PHE A 481 -12.28 11.25 4.16
C PHE A 481 -12.93 12.05 3.04
N GLU A 482 -13.95 11.50 2.38
CA GLU A 482 -14.58 12.15 1.23
C GLU A 482 -16.10 11.89 1.20
N PHE A 483 -16.88 12.91 0.88
CA PHE A 483 -18.30 12.81 0.52
C PHE A 483 -18.54 13.46 -0.84
N GLN A 484 -18.79 12.60 -1.82
CA GLN A 484 -18.76 12.94 -3.23
C GLN A 484 -20.12 12.74 -3.88
N LEU A 485 -20.53 13.67 -4.74
CA LEU A 485 -21.67 13.55 -5.64
C LEU A 485 -21.21 13.61 -7.09
N PHE A 486 -21.88 12.90 -7.98
CA PHE A 486 -21.54 12.90 -9.40
C PHE A 486 -22.77 13.17 -10.26
N ALA A 487 -22.55 13.92 -11.34
CA ALA A 487 -23.59 14.22 -12.33
C ALA A 487 -24.14 12.92 -12.95
N PRO A 488 -25.40 12.91 -13.42
CA PRO A 488 -25.94 11.76 -14.12
C PRO A 488 -25.10 11.45 -15.37
N PRO A 489 -24.99 10.17 -15.74
CA PRO A 489 -24.36 9.82 -17.01
C PRO A 489 -25.09 10.54 -18.16
N PRO A 490 -24.36 10.99 -19.20
CA PRO A 490 -24.99 11.64 -20.35
C PRO A 490 -26.06 10.70 -20.92
N ARG A 491 -27.29 11.21 -21.09
CA ARG A 491 -28.38 10.45 -21.72
C ARG A 491 -27.86 9.91 -23.06
N LYS A 492 -27.98 8.60 -23.27
CA LYS A 492 -27.85 8.01 -24.60
C LYS A 492 -28.88 8.73 -25.47
N THR A 493 -28.44 9.61 -26.36
CA THR A 493 -29.25 9.97 -27.51
C THR A 493 -29.46 8.66 -28.26
N ALA A 494 -30.69 8.16 -28.27
CA ALA A 494 -31.04 7.04 -29.13
C ALA A 494 -30.69 7.43 -30.58
N PRO A 495 -30.14 6.51 -31.39
CA PRO A 495 -29.91 6.76 -32.80
C PRO A 495 -31.22 7.10 -33.54
#